data_AF-A0A800JNF4-F1
#
_entry.id   AF-A0A800JNF4-F1
#
_cell.length_a   1.000
_cell.length_b   1.000
_cell.length_c   1.000
_cell.angle_alpha   90.00
_cell.angle_beta   90.00
_cell.angle_gamma   90.00
#
_symmetry.space_group_name_H-M   'P 1'
#
loop_
_entity.id
_entity.type
_entity.pdbx_description
1 polymer ?
#
loop_
_entity_poly.entity_id
_entity_poly.type
_entity_poly.pdbx_seq_one_letter_code
_entity_poly.pdbx_strand_id
1 'polypeptide(L)'
;MGQRLALARDHGIDGIVAGFFWCRGKRVFEQALNQGILGSAEGSTMDYCLMWANRLPRHVLPVKRRDLPVIVGSRLVSTDEEDFLALVEHLAQEHFTRPNYLRVQGRCYLSIYDSTHFVRELGWEGTRRAIESARLWLKNQGLPDLYLVAIDPAPEIAGDVRQLGFDGVTHYVHLPEWKGPQQQDYWECATRRAGQWAAIARMADLPYAPSIATGWDASARAADFGPERPDKYPWSPVVTGEHPELFHQAVRRGISFVEANEGEDGLLMIASLNEWSEGHYLEPDERFGYGWLEALRGAL
;
A
#
# COMPACT_ATOMS: atom_id res chain seq x y z
N MET A 1 -13.67 7.19 13.01
CA MET A 1 -13.35 6.35 11.84
C MET A 1 -14.50 6.29 10.86
N GLY A 2 -15.70 5.85 11.26
CA GLY A 2 -16.88 5.79 10.38
C GLY A 2 -17.12 7.03 9.50
N GLN A 3 -17.09 8.24 10.08
CA GLN A 3 -17.21 9.50 9.32
C GLN A 3 -16.11 9.70 8.25
N ARG A 4 -14.87 9.25 8.51
CA ARG A 4 -13.77 9.33 7.53
C ARG A 4 -14.03 8.39 6.35
N LEU A 5 -14.59 7.21 6.62
CA LEU A 5 -14.98 6.22 5.60
C LEU A 5 -16.17 6.69 4.77
N ALA A 6 -17.20 7.26 5.41
CA ALA A 6 -18.30 7.89 4.69
C ALA A 6 -17.80 9.00 3.77
N LEU A 7 -16.93 9.88 4.29
CA LEU A 7 -16.38 10.98 3.51
C LEU A 7 -15.57 10.48 2.31
N ALA A 8 -14.72 9.46 2.49
CA ALA A 8 -13.97 8.85 1.39
C ALA A 8 -14.91 8.26 0.31
N ARG A 9 -15.94 7.53 0.73
CA ARG A 9 -16.94 6.95 -0.17
C ARG A 9 -17.74 8.00 -0.93
N ASP A 10 -18.16 9.07 -0.26
CA ASP A 10 -18.92 10.18 -0.88
C ASP A 10 -18.10 10.95 -1.93
N HIS A 11 -16.78 10.75 -1.94
CA HIS A 11 -15.84 11.31 -2.90
C HIS A 11 -15.26 10.27 -3.86
N GLY A 12 -15.88 9.09 -3.94
CA GLY A 12 -15.62 8.08 -4.96
C GLY A 12 -14.46 7.14 -4.67
N ILE A 13 -14.12 6.93 -3.38
CA ILE A 13 -13.30 5.78 -2.99
C ILE A 13 -14.20 4.56 -2.85
N ASP A 14 -13.95 3.54 -3.68
CA ASP A 14 -14.72 2.28 -3.66
C ASP A 14 -14.41 1.42 -2.43
N GLY A 15 -13.14 1.36 -2.04
CA GLY A 15 -12.71 0.58 -0.89
C GLY A 15 -11.40 1.02 -0.27
N ILE A 16 -11.11 0.50 0.93
CA ILE A 16 -9.91 0.84 1.71
C ILE A 16 -8.93 -0.33 1.77
N VAL A 17 -7.66 -0.05 1.50
CA VAL A 17 -6.56 -0.97 1.81
C VAL A 17 -6.13 -0.73 3.27
N ALA A 18 -6.37 -1.68 4.16
CA ALA A 18 -5.95 -1.60 5.55
C ALA A 18 -4.62 -2.33 5.77
N GLY A 19 -3.68 -1.66 6.44
CA GLY A 19 -2.42 -2.28 6.87
C GLY A 19 -2.68 -3.40 7.88
N PHE A 20 -2.16 -4.59 7.60
CA PHE A 20 -2.27 -5.77 8.43
C PHE A 20 -0.89 -6.22 8.89
N PHE A 21 -0.70 -6.34 10.19
CA PHE A 21 0.58 -6.74 10.78
C PHE A 21 0.50 -8.17 11.29
N TRP A 22 1.34 -9.02 10.72
CA TRP A 22 1.45 -10.43 11.06
C TRP A 22 2.90 -10.87 11.16
N CYS A 23 3.15 -11.72 12.15
CA CYS A 23 4.45 -12.26 12.46
C CYS A 23 4.28 -13.57 13.27
N ARG A 24 4.17 -14.73 12.61
CA ARG A 24 4.01 -16.05 13.26
C ARG A 24 2.90 -16.08 14.31
N GLY A 25 1.70 -15.67 13.91
CA GLY A 25 0.52 -15.60 14.78
C GLY A 25 0.49 -14.38 15.71
N LYS A 26 1.57 -13.61 15.81
CA LYS A 26 1.58 -12.33 16.54
C LYS A 26 1.02 -11.23 15.66
N ARG A 27 0.13 -10.43 16.23
CA ARG A 27 -0.52 -9.28 15.59
C ARG A 27 -0.28 -8.02 16.40
N VAL A 28 -0.21 -6.88 15.72
CA VAL A 28 -0.10 -5.55 16.34
C VAL A 28 -0.97 -4.56 15.56
N PHE A 29 -1.35 -3.46 16.21
CA PHE A 29 -2.17 -2.39 15.62
C PHE A 29 -3.55 -2.84 15.08
N GLU A 30 -4.04 -4.02 15.50
CA GLU A 30 -5.30 -4.61 15.02
C GLU A 30 -6.55 -3.82 15.38
N GLN A 31 -6.47 -2.96 16.41
CA GLN A 31 -7.61 -2.16 16.87
C GLN A 31 -8.09 -1.16 15.80
N ALA A 32 -7.18 -0.61 14.99
CA ALA A 32 -7.55 0.33 13.93
C ALA A 32 -8.45 -0.35 12.88
N LEU A 33 -8.11 -1.57 12.49
CA LEU A 33 -8.93 -2.40 11.59
C LEU A 33 -10.20 -2.88 12.30
N ASN A 34 -10.07 -3.61 13.41
CA ASN A 34 -11.18 -4.36 14.01
C ASN A 34 -12.23 -3.46 14.66
N GLN A 35 -11.79 -2.44 15.40
CA GLN A 35 -12.70 -1.53 16.11
C GLN A 35 -12.98 -0.26 15.29
N GLY A 36 -11.95 0.28 14.64
CA GLY A 36 -12.06 1.51 13.85
C GLY A 36 -12.85 1.29 12.56
N ILE A 37 -12.32 0.48 11.66
CA ILE A 37 -12.92 0.28 10.33
C ILE A 37 -14.09 -0.68 10.45
N LEU A 38 -13.83 -1.95 10.75
CA LEU A 38 -14.81 -3.04 10.71
C LEU A 38 -15.86 -2.95 11.83
N GLY A 39 -15.55 -2.25 12.93
CA GLY A 39 -16.45 -2.01 14.04
C GLY A 39 -17.38 -0.80 13.86
N SER A 40 -17.17 0.01 12.80
CA SER A 40 -18.05 1.14 12.47
C SER A 40 -19.19 0.72 11.55
N ALA A 41 -20.33 1.41 11.63
CA ALA A 41 -21.48 1.15 10.76
C ALA A 41 -21.09 1.34 9.27
N GLU A 42 -20.36 2.41 8.97
CA GLU A 42 -19.89 2.73 7.64
C GLU A 42 -18.89 1.68 7.13
N GLY A 43 -17.89 1.30 7.94
CA GLY A 43 -16.88 0.32 7.54
C GLY A 43 -17.38 -1.13 7.50
N SER A 44 -18.54 -1.44 8.10
CA SER A 44 -19.20 -2.74 7.93
C SER A 44 -19.79 -2.96 6.53
N THR A 45 -19.93 -1.88 5.74
CA THR A 45 -20.50 -1.89 4.39
C THR A 45 -19.55 -1.37 3.31
N MET A 46 -18.48 -0.65 3.68
CA MET A 46 -17.45 -0.23 2.74
C MET A 46 -16.61 -1.42 2.30
N ASP A 47 -16.31 -1.53 1.01
CA ASP A 47 -15.38 -2.55 0.56
C ASP A 47 -13.99 -2.30 1.15
N TYR A 48 -13.30 -3.38 1.50
CA TYR A 48 -11.96 -3.29 2.04
C TYR A 48 -11.12 -4.49 1.67
N CYS A 49 -9.80 -4.31 1.68
CA CYS A 49 -8.84 -5.38 1.57
C CYS A 49 -7.63 -5.12 2.47
N LEU A 50 -6.68 -6.05 2.46
CA LEU A 50 -5.55 -6.01 3.37
C LEU A 50 -4.23 -5.91 2.60
N MET A 51 -3.34 -5.11 3.17
CA MET A 51 -1.92 -5.07 2.82
C MET A 51 -1.13 -5.65 3.98
N TRP A 52 -0.46 -6.78 3.77
CA TRP A 52 0.44 -7.35 4.75
C TRP A 52 1.71 -6.50 4.86
N ALA A 53 1.83 -5.78 5.97
CA ALA A 53 3.03 -5.07 6.37
C ALA A 53 4.08 -6.07 6.88
N ASN A 54 4.65 -6.86 5.97
CA ASN A 54 5.62 -7.93 6.22
C ASN A 54 7.01 -7.44 6.69
N ARG A 55 7.13 -6.14 6.98
CA ARG A 55 8.25 -5.58 7.72
C ARG A 55 7.79 -5.42 9.16
N LEU A 56 8.46 -6.12 10.08
CA LEU A 56 8.32 -5.83 11.50
C LEU A 56 8.51 -4.33 11.75
N PRO A 57 7.63 -3.67 12.53
CA PRO A 57 7.85 -2.30 12.93
C PRO A 57 9.16 -2.24 13.72
N ARG A 58 10.23 -1.85 13.03
CA ARG A 58 11.60 -1.87 13.55
C ARG A 58 11.73 -0.92 14.72
N HIS A 59 10.95 0.14 14.72
CA HIS A 59 10.70 1.02 15.83
C HIS A 59 9.27 1.51 15.64
N VAL A 60 8.53 1.77 16.72
CA VAL A 60 7.15 2.32 16.67
C VAL A 60 7.11 3.65 15.90
N LEU A 61 8.27 4.27 15.65
CA LEU A 61 8.45 5.40 14.78
C LEU A 61 9.52 5.07 13.72
N PRO A 62 9.33 5.48 12.45
CA PRO A 62 10.25 5.19 11.35
C PRO A 62 11.59 5.94 11.44
N VAL A 63 11.78 6.76 12.47
CA VAL A 63 13.04 7.47 12.73
C VAL A 63 13.84 6.74 13.82
N LYS A 64 15.09 6.40 13.50
CA LYS A 64 16.00 5.69 14.42
C LYS A 64 16.42 6.61 15.57
N ARG A 65 15.85 6.39 16.75
CA ARG A 65 16.35 6.96 18.02
C ARG A 65 17.58 6.18 18.48
N ARG A 66 18.76 6.80 18.42
CA ARG A 66 20.05 6.18 18.80
C ARG A 66 20.13 5.79 20.28
N ASP A 67 19.32 6.41 21.11
CA ASP A 67 19.28 6.25 22.57
C ASP A 67 18.30 5.16 23.04
N LEU A 68 17.45 4.65 22.15
CA LEU A 68 16.57 3.52 22.44
C LEU A 68 17.17 2.22 21.86
N PRO A 69 17.03 1.07 22.54
CA PRO A 69 17.56 -0.18 22.03
C PRO A 69 17.01 -0.45 20.63
N VAL A 70 17.93 -0.58 19.68
CA VAL A 70 17.72 -1.23 18.38
C VAL A 70 17.00 -2.55 18.65
N ILE A 71 15.96 -2.85 17.86
CA ILE A 71 15.15 -4.07 17.92
C ILE A 71 15.88 -5.22 18.63
N VAL A 72 15.36 -5.64 19.78
CA VAL A 72 15.88 -6.83 20.45
C VAL A 72 15.80 -7.99 19.45
N GLY A 73 16.89 -8.72 19.23
CA GLY A 73 16.95 -9.76 18.18
C GLY A 73 15.82 -10.80 18.24
N SER A 74 15.22 -11.02 19.42
CA SER A 74 14.03 -11.86 19.63
C SER A 74 12.73 -11.31 19.01
N ARG A 75 12.73 -10.05 18.58
CA ARG A 75 11.65 -9.43 17.81
C ARG A 75 11.84 -9.57 16.31
N LEU A 76 13.02 -10.02 15.84
CA LEU A 76 13.19 -10.43 14.44
C LEU A 76 12.55 -11.80 14.27
N VAL A 77 11.56 -11.85 13.40
CA VAL A 77 10.83 -13.06 13.07
C VAL A 77 10.82 -13.13 11.56
N SER A 78 11.46 -14.17 11.04
CA SER A 78 11.46 -14.49 9.62
C SER A 78 10.15 -15.16 9.24
N THR A 79 9.68 -14.88 8.03
CA THR A 79 8.60 -15.67 7.41
C THR A 79 9.19 -16.88 6.67
N ASP A 80 8.45 -17.98 6.71
CA ASP A 80 8.67 -19.18 5.91
C ASP A 80 7.33 -19.61 5.26
N GLU A 81 7.33 -20.72 4.54
CA GLU A 81 6.14 -21.25 3.84
C GLU A 81 4.98 -21.53 4.80
N GLU A 82 5.28 -22.07 5.99
CA GLU A 82 4.28 -22.37 7.03
C GLU A 82 3.67 -21.10 7.63
N ASP A 83 4.49 -20.07 7.89
CA ASP A 83 4.02 -18.78 8.40
C ASP A 83 3.15 -18.03 7.39
N PHE A 84 3.51 -18.08 6.11
CA PHE A 84 2.69 -17.48 5.05
C PHE A 84 1.35 -18.22 4.90
N LEU A 85 1.35 -19.55 4.96
CA LEU A 85 0.11 -20.32 4.98
C LEU A 85 -0.75 -19.94 6.21
N ALA A 86 -0.16 -19.92 7.41
CA ALA A 86 -0.87 -19.57 8.64
C ALA A 86 -1.47 -18.14 8.59
N LEU A 87 -0.78 -17.19 7.96
CA LEU A 87 -1.34 -15.87 7.66
C LEU A 87 -2.59 -16.00 6.78
N VAL A 88 -2.49 -16.71 5.65
CA VAL A 88 -3.62 -16.86 4.72
C VAL A 88 -4.79 -17.59 5.37
N GLU A 89 -4.56 -18.62 6.18
CA GLU A 89 -5.60 -19.30 6.95
C GLU A 89 -6.33 -18.33 7.88
N HIS A 90 -5.57 -17.48 8.58
CA HIS A 90 -6.13 -16.47 9.46
C HIS A 90 -6.97 -15.43 8.70
N LEU A 91 -6.44 -14.91 7.59
CA LEU A 91 -7.16 -13.95 6.76
C LEU A 91 -8.42 -14.56 6.15
N ALA A 92 -8.37 -15.85 5.78
CA ALA A 92 -9.52 -16.56 5.26
C ALA A 92 -10.67 -16.65 6.27
N GLN A 93 -10.34 -16.98 7.53
CA GLN A 93 -11.32 -17.12 8.61
C GLN A 93 -11.95 -15.78 9.00
N GLU A 94 -11.13 -14.73 9.16
CA GLU A 94 -11.58 -13.46 9.74
C GLU A 94 -12.05 -12.43 8.70
N HIS A 95 -11.57 -12.55 7.45
CA HIS A 95 -11.70 -11.49 6.45
C HIS A 95 -12.25 -11.96 5.10
N PHE A 96 -11.69 -12.97 4.44
CA PHE A 96 -12.06 -13.31 3.05
C PHE A 96 -13.51 -13.78 2.88
N THR A 97 -14.12 -14.27 3.96
CA THR A 97 -15.53 -14.69 4.00
C THR A 97 -16.51 -13.52 4.18
N ARG A 98 -16.02 -12.32 4.53
CA ARG A 98 -16.88 -11.15 4.72
C ARG A 98 -17.46 -10.68 3.38
N PRO A 99 -18.72 -10.22 3.38
CA PRO A 99 -19.41 -9.82 2.14
C PRO A 99 -18.80 -8.57 1.49
N ASN A 100 -18.20 -7.68 2.27
CA ASN A 100 -17.53 -6.46 1.83
C ASN A 100 -16.00 -6.62 1.71
N TYR A 101 -15.49 -7.86 1.67
CA TYR A 101 -14.08 -8.07 1.34
C TYR A 101 -13.88 -7.94 -0.16
N LEU A 102 -13.02 -7.01 -0.57
CA LEU A 102 -12.80 -6.69 -1.98
C LEU A 102 -12.22 -7.90 -2.72
N ARG A 103 -12.82 -8.19 -3.88
CA ARG A 103 -12.41 -9.26 -4.78
C ARG A 103 -12.11 -8.71 -6.17
N VAL A 104 -10.99 -9.13 -6.74
CA VAL A 104 -10.60 -8.82 -8.11
C VAL A 104 -10.83 -10.07 -8.94
N GLN A 105 -11.70 -9.99 -9.95
CA GLN A 105 -12.09 -11.15 -10.77
C GLN A 105 -12.56 -12.34 -9.91
N GLY A 106 -13.31 -12.05 -8.85
CA GLY A 106 -13.80 -13.05 -7.89
C GLY A 106 -12.77 -13.60 -6.91
N ARG A 107 -11.50 -13.16 -6.95
CA ARG A 107 -10.40 -13.60 -6.08
C ARG A 107 -10.14 -12.60 -4.96
N CYS A 108 -9.86 -13.07 -3.75
CA CYS A 108 -9.64 -12.22 -2.58
C CYS A 108 -8.34 -11.44 -2.70
N TYR A 109 -8.41 -10.10 -2.64
CA TYR A 109 -7.22 -9.26 -2.73
C TYR A 109 -6.33 -9.39 -1.49
N LEU A 110 -5.02 -9.50 -1.69
CA LEU A 110 -4.00 -9.30 -0.66
C LEU A 110 -2.78 -8.65 -1.31
N SER A 111 -2.20 -7.63 -0.68
CA SER A 111 -0.91 -7.07 -1.13
C SER A 111 0.20 -7.30 -0.11
N ILE A 112 1.43 -7.49 -0.58
CA ILE A 112 2.62 -7.64 0.27
C ILE A 112 3.44 -6.35 0.19
N TYR A 113 3.53 -5.62 1.30
CA TYR A 113 4.17 -4.29 1.37
C TYR A 113 5.61 -4.28 0.87
N ASP A 114 6.45 -5.21 1.32
CA ASP A 114 7.83 -5.35 0.85
C ASP A 114 8.01 -6.70 0.16
N SER A 115 7.60 -6.74 -1.12
CA SER A 115 7.61 -7.97 -1.91
C SER A 115 9.02 -8.49 -2.16
N THR A 116 10.00 -7.60 -2.35
CA THR A 116 11.42 -7.97 -2.46
C THR A 116 11.94 -8.64 -1.20
N HIS A 117 11.53 -8.17 -0.02
CA HIS A 117 11.90 -8.83 1.23
C HIS A 117 11.32 -10.23 1.35
N PHE A 118 10.04 -10.38 1.02
CA PHE A 118 9.35 -11.68 1.03
C PHE A 118 10.10 -12.68 0.13
N VAL A 119 10.38 -12.30 -1.12
CA VAL A 119 11.13 -13.14 -2.06
C VAL A 119 12.53 -13.47 -1.55
N ARG A 120 13.23 -12.50 -0.95
CA ARG A 120 14.57 -12.71 -0.41
C ARG A 120 14.59 -13.64 0.80
N GLU A 121 13.57 -13.61 1.65
CA GLU A 121 13.50 -14.46 2.83
C GLU A 121 13.22 -15.92 2.48
N LEU A 122 12.25 -16.19 1.59
CA LEU A 122 11.90 -17.55 1.22
C LEU A 122 12.78 -18.10 0.08
N GLY A 123 13.47 -17.23 -0.65
CA GLY A 123 14.10 -17.55 -1.92
C GLY A 123 13.07 -17.79 -3.02
N TRP A 124 13.56 -17.96 -4.25
CA TRP A 124 12.71 -18.11 -5.44
C TRP A 124 11.71 -19.28 -5.32
N GLU A 125 12.22 -20.50 -5.12
CA GLU A 125 11.40 -21.69 -5.03
C GLU A 125 10.52 -21.73 -3.77
N GLY A 126 11.02 -21.21 -2.64
CA GLY A 126 10.23 -21.15 -1.41
C GLY A 126 9.06 -20.19 -1.53
N THR A 127 9.26 -19.05 -2.20
CA THR A 127 8.18 -18.09 -2.46
C THR A 127 7.08 -18.71 -3.32
N ARG A 128 7.47 -19.36 -4.42
CA ARG A 128 6.51 -20.02 -5.32
C ARG A 128 5.71 -21.09 -4.58
N ARG A 129 6.40 -21.95 -3.81
CA ARG A 129 5.72 -22.98 -2.99
C ARG A 129 4.81 -22.40 -1.92
N ALA A 130 5.19 -21.31 -1.26
CA ALA A 130 4.35 -20.65 -0.26
C ALA A 130 3.03 -20.18 -0.86
N ILE A 131 3.10 -19.48 -2.01
CA ILE A 131 1.93 -18.96 -2.72
C ILE A 131 1.07 -20.12 -3.24
N GLU A 132 1.67 -21.13 -3.87
CA GLU A 132 0.95 -22.32 -4.36
C GLU A 132 0.24 -23.08 -3.25
N SER A 133 0.91 -23.26 -2.10
CA SER A 133 0.35 -23.98 -0.95
C SER A 133 -0.82 -23.22 -0.33
N ALA A 134 -0.72 -21.89 -0.22
CA ALA A 134 -1.82 -21.03 0.24
C ALA A 134 -3.04 -21.11 -0.68
N ARG A 135 -2.85 -21.03 -2.00
CA ARG A 135 -3.94 -21.16 -2.97
C ARG A 135 -4.57 -22.56 -2.97
N LEU A 136 -3.74 -23.60 -2.91
CA LEU A 136 -4.22 -24.98 -2.82
C LEU A 136 -5.07 -25.18 -1.55
N TRP A 137 -4.62 -24.63 -0.42
CA TRP A 137 -5.39 -24.67 0.82
C TRP A 137 -6.75 -23.96 0.68
N LEU A 138 -6.79 -22.73 0.16
CA LEU A 138 -8.05 -21.98 -0.07
C LEU A 138 -9.01 -22.79 -0.94
N LYS A 139 -8.50 -23.37 -2.04
CA LYS A 139 -9.28 -24.24 -2.92
C LYS A 139 -9.85 -25.46 -2.20
N ASN A 140 -9.05 -26.12 -1.35
CA ASN A 140 -9.50 -27.29 -0.58
C ASN A 140 -10.57 -26.93 0.47
N GLN A 141 -10.59 -25.68 0.95
CA GLN A 141 -11.65 -25.16 1.82
C GLN A 141 -12.90 -24.71 1.04
N GLY A 142 -12.89 -24.74 -0.30
CA GLY A 142 -13.98 -24.21 -1.11
C GLY A 142 -14.10 -22.68 -1.07
N LEU A 143 -13.02 -21.98 -0.72
CA LEU A 143 -12.96 -20.53 -0.66
C LEU A 143 -12.49 -19.93 -2.00
N PRO A 144 -12.79 -18.65 -2.26
CA PRO A 144 -12.23 -17.94 -3.41
C PRO A 144 -10.69 -17.93 -3.38
N ASP A 145 -10.09 -17.97 -4.57
CA ASP A 145 -8.63 -17.95 -4.74
C ASP A 145 -8.04 -16.57 -4.35
N LEU A 146 -6.72 -16.49 -4.22
CA LEU A 146 -5.97 -15.30 -3.84
C LEU A 146 -5.59 -14.46 -5.07
N TYR A 147 -5.91 -13.16 -5.05
CA TYR A 147 -5.35 -12.14 -5.92
C TYR A 147 -4.21 -11.43 -5.19
N LEU A 148 -2.96 -11.85 -5.44
CA LEU A 148 -1.79 -11.41 -4.70
C LEU A 148 -1.05 -10.30 -5.45
N VAL A 149 -0.92 -9.13 -4.82
CA VAL A 149 -0.27 -7.95 -5.41
C VAL A 149 1.09 -7.70 -4.79
N ALA A 150 2.10 -7.56 -5.64
CA ALA A 150 3.44 -7.16 -5.23
C ALA A 150 3.53 -5.63 -5.10
N ILE A 151 3.87 -5.12 -3.91
CA ILE A 151 4.18 -3.71 -3.70
C ILE A 151 5.69 -3.49 -3.82
N ASP A 152 6.06 -2.45 -4.56
CA ASP A 152 7.43 -1.95 -4.74
C ASP A 152 8.46 -3.06 -5.09
N PRO A 153 8.18 -3.97 -6.05
CA PRO A 153 9.14 -4.99 -6.42
C PRO A 153 10.38 -4.32 -7.02
N ALA A 154 11.52 -4.52 -6.37
CA ALA A 154 12.80 -3.99 -6.85
C ALA A 154 13.17 -4.61 -8.22
N PRO A 155 13.97 -3.91 -9.05
CA PRO A 155 14.28 -4.35 -10.42
C PRO A 155 14.79 -5.79 -10.54
N GLU A 156 15.49 -6.30 -9.53
CA GLU A 156 16.01 -7.66 -9.48
C GLU A 156 14.95 -8.76 -9.42
N ILE A 157 13.73 -8.47 -8.97
CA ILE A 157 12.61 -9.44 -8.94
C ILE A 157 11.42 -8.98 -9.79
N ALA A 158 11.42 -7.74 -10.26
CA ALA A 158 10.27 -7.17 -10.96
C ALA A 158 9.95 -7.91 -12.27
N GLY A 159 10.94 -8.47 -12.96
CA GLY A 159 10.77 -9.27 -14.19
C GLY A 159 10.11 -10.65 -14.00
N ASP A 160 9.84 -10.98 -12.76
CA ASP A 160 9.90 -12.34 -12.24
C ASP A 160 8.69 -12.63 -11.31
N VAL A 161 7.95 -11.59 -10.95
CA VAL A 161 6.78 -11.64 -10.05
C VAL A 161 5.65 -12.55 -10.58
N ARG A 162 5.42 -12.62 -11.90
CA ARG A 162 4.43 -13.54 -12.47
C ARG A 162 4.81 -14.99 -12.18
N GLN A 163 6.06 -15.36 -12.42
CA GLN A 163 6.58 -16.72 -12.25
C GLN A 163 6.61 -17.13 -10.77
N LEU A 164 6.79 -16.16 -9.86
CA LEU A 164 6.66 -16.35 -8.42
C LEU A 164 5.22 -16.61 -7.97
N GLY A 165 4.23 -16.22 -8.76
CA GLY A 165 2.81 -16.47 -8.51
C GLY A 165 1.99 -15.22 -8.15
N PHE A 166 2.53 -14.01 -8.26
CA PHE A 166 1.78 -12.77 -8.10
C PHE A 166 0.81 -12.54 -9.28
N ASP A 167 -0.24 -11.75 -9.04
CA ASP A 167 -1.30 -11.41 -10.00
C ASP A 167 -1.32 -9.95 -10.42
N GLY A 168 -0.66 -9.08 -9.66
CA GLY A 168 -0.57 -7.65 -9.97
C GLY A 168 0.63 -7.00 -9.30
N VAL A 169 0.94 -5.78 -9.75
CA VAL A 169 1.99 -4.95 -9.18
C VAL A 169 1.45 -3.56 -8.87
N THR A 170 1.91 -2.96 -7.78
CA THR A 170 1.67 -1.55 -7.46
C THR A 170 2.87 -0.99 -6.69
N HIS A 171 2.76 0.24 -6.24
CA HIS A 171 3.72 0.89 -5.35
C HIS A 171 3.00 1.38 -4.11
N TYR A 172 3.69 1.53 -2.97
CA TYR A 172 3.08 2.18 -1.81
C TYR A 172 2.94 3.67 -2.08
N VAL A 173 4.06 4.37 -2.16
CA VAL A 173 4.15 5.75 -2.68
C VAL A 173 5.22 5.77 -3.77
N HIS A 174 4.82 6.09 -5.00
CA HIS A 174 5.75 6.05 -6.14
C HIS A 174 6.53 7.36 -6.34
N LEU A 175 6.03 8.48 -5.81
CA LEU A 175 6.76 9.74 -5.69
C LEU A 175 7.27 9.90 -4.25
N PRO A 176 8.39 10.59 -3.98
CA PRO A 176 9.29 11.32 -4.87
C PRO A 176 10.35 10.44 -5.58
N GLU A 177 11.35 11.06 -6.19
CA GLU A 177 12.61 10.41 -6.54
C GLU A 177 13.50 10.25 -5.31
N TRP A 178 13.52 9.03 -4.74
CA TRP A 178 14.19 8.72 -3.48
C TRP A 178 15.70 8.98 -3.49
N LYS A 179 16.35 8.87 -4.66
CA LYS A 179 17.78 9.20 -4.85
C LYS A 179 17.97 10.51 -5.62
N GLY A 180 16.97 11.40 -5.57
CA GLY A 180 16.95 12.67 -6.25
C GLY A 180 17.33 13.86 -5.37
N PRO A 181 17.09 15.08 -5.84
CA PRO A 181 17.29 16.31 -5.06
C PRO A 181 16.41 16.33 -3.80
N GLN A 182 16.86 17.07 -2.78
CA GLN A 182 16.15 17.21 -1.51
C GLN A 182 14.75 17.81 -1.66
N GLN A 183 14.58 18.80 -2.55
CA GLN A 183 13.28 19.40 -2.88
C GLN A 183 12.92 19.04 -4.32
N GLN A 184 11.68 18.62 -4.53
CA GLN A 184 11.17 18.20 -5.82
C GLN A 184 9.81 18.83 -6.08
N ASP A 185 9.52 19.17 -7.33
CA ASP A 185 8.21 19.71 -7.73
C ASP A 185 7.20 18.56 -7.91
N TYR A 186 6.00 18.73 -7.37
CA TYR A 186 4.93 17.74 -7.43
C TYR A 186 4.58 17.34 -8.85
N TRP A 187 4.38 18.31 -9.75
CA TRP A 187 3.93 18.03 -11.11
C TRP A 187 5.00 17.36 -11.95
N GLU A 188 6.26 17.74 -11.78
CA GLU A 188 7.39 17.06 -12.40
C GLU A 188 7.48 15.60 -11.93
N CYS A 189 7.37 15.35 -10.62
CA CYS A 189 7.36 14.00 -10.05
C CYS A 189 6.18 13.17 -10.60
N ALA A 190 4.95 13.68 -10.48
CA ALA A 190 3.74 12.98 -10.91
C ALA A 190 3.77 12.67 -12.41
N THR A 191 4.21 13.61 -13.25
CA THR A 191 4.37 13.40 -14.69
C THR A 191 5.43 12.36 -15.02
N ARG A 192 6.58 12.40 -14.33
CA ARG A 192 7.64 11.40 -14.50
C ARG A 192 7.14 10.00 -14.14
N ARG A 193 6.43 9.86 -13.02
CA ARG A 193 5.86 8.57 -12.57
C ARG A 193 4.83 8.04 -13.56
N ALA A 194 3.93 8.89 -14.05
CA ALA A 194 2.98 8.52 -15.09
C ALA A 194 3.65 7.95 -16.35
N GLY A 195 4.78 8.53 -16.76
CA GLY A 195 5.57 8.02 -17.89
C GLY A 195 6.24 6.66 -17.67
N GLN A 196 6.29 6.16 -16.43
CA GLN A 196 6.95 4.89 -16.07
C GLN A 196 5.97 3.70 -16.01
N TRP A 197 4.67 3.94 -15.83
CA TRP A 197 3.68 2.89 -15.59
C TRP A 197 3.65 1.80 -16.66
N ALA A 198 3.65 2.18 -17.94
CA ALA A 198 3.66 1.21 -19.03
C ALA A 198 4.93 0.36 -19.06
N ALA A 199 6.08 0.92 -18.66
CA ALA A 199 7.33 0.16 -18.57
C ALA A 199 7.32 -0.80 -17.37
N ILE A 200 6.74 -0.36 -16.25
CA ILE A 200 6.57 -1.20 -15.05
C ILE A 200 5.65 -2.39 -15.36
N ALA A 201 4.48 -2.14 -15.95
CA ALA A 201 3.53 -3.20 -16.34
C ALA A 201 4.18 -4.23 -17.28
N ARG A 202 4.91 -3.75 -18.31
CA ARG A 202 5.64 -4.63 -19.24
C ARG A 202 6.75 -5.42 -18.56
N MET A 203 7.49 -4.80 -17.64
CA MET A 203 8.56 -5.47 -16.91
C MET A 203 7.99 -6.56 -16.01
N ALA A 204 6.89 -6.28 -15.29
CA ALA A 204 6.22 -7.24 -14.44
C ALA A 204 5.52 -8.37 -15.20
N ASP A 205 5.18 -8.12 -16.47
CA ASP A 205 4.22 -8.92 -17.22
C ASP A 205 2.98 -9.19 -16.37
N LEU A 206 2.43 -8.18 -15.71
CA LEU A 206 1.23 -8.27 -14.87
C LEU A 206 0.44 -6.95 -14.95
N PRO A 207 -0.86 -6.96 -14.62
CA PRO A 207 -1.61 -5.76 -14.29
C PRO A 207 -0.83 -4.86 -13.32
N TYR A 208 -0.78 -3.57 -13.63
CA TYR A 208 -0.12 -2.56 -12.82
C TYR A 208 -1.14 -1.53 -12.36
N ALA A 209 -1.44 -1.53 -11.06
CA ALA A 209 -2.28 -0.50 -10.44
C ALA A 209 -1.40 0.71 -10.10
N PRO A 210 -1.57 1.88 -10.74
CA PRO A 210 -0.82 3.07 -10.35
C PRO A 210 -1.14 3.48 -8.92
N SER A 211 -0.14 3.94 -8.17
CA SER A 211 -0.35 4.56 -6.86
C SER A 211 -0.08 6.05 -6.94
N ILE A 212 -1.14 6.84 -6.71
CA ILE A 212 -1.12 8.29 -6.83
C ILE A 212 -1.18 8.90 -5.44
N ALA A 213 -0.21 9.76 -5.14
CA ALA A 213 -0.15 10.48 -3.88
C ALA A 213 -0.42 11.98 -4.04
N THR A 214 -0.89 12.61 -2.96
CA THR A 214 -1.10 14.06 -2.89
C THR A 214 0.19 14.85 -2.71
N GLY A 215 1.25 14.21 -2.20
CA GLY A 215 2.55 14.83 -1.95
C GLY A 215 3.51 13.89 -1.23
N TRP A 216 4.57 14.44 -0.65
CA TRP A 216 5.46 13.72 0.27
C TRP A 216 6.28 14.70 1.11
N ASP A 217 6.11 14.68 2.42
CA ASP A 217 6.95 15.36 3.39
C ASP A 217 6.96 14.58 4.72
N ALA A 218 8.03 13.79 4.93
CA ALA A 218 8.22 13.07 6.18
C ALA A 218 8.88 13.92 7.28
N SER A 219 9.24 15.19 7.02
CA SER A 219 10.06 16.00 7.92
C SER A 219 9.39 16.28 9.26
N ALA A 220 8.05 16.22 9.34
CA ALA A 220 7.31 16.30 10.60
C ALA A 220 7.72 15.21 11.61
N ARG A 221 8.12 14.02 11.14
CA ARG A 221 8.64 12.92 11.98
C ARG A 221 9.97 13.27 12.64
N ALA A 222 10.62 14.34 12.20
CA ALA A 222 11.92 14.76 12.65
C ALA A 222 11.88 15.78 13.80
N ALA A 223 10.70 16.16 14.29
CA ALA A 223 10.52 17.18 15.33
C ALA A 223 11.42 16.94 16.57
N ASP A 224 11.64 15.68 16.94
CA ASP A 224 12.46 15.29 18.08
C ASP A 224 13.98 15.23 17.79
N PHE A 225 14.41 15.46 16.55
CA PHE A 225 15.79 15.26 16.08
C PHE A 225 16.61 16.56 15.95
N GLY A 226 16.05 17.67 16.44
CA GLY A 226 16.69 18.98 16.45
C GLY A 226 16.49 19.76 15.15
N PRO A 227 17.11 20.95 15.04
CA PRO A 227 16.84 21.88 13.93
C PRO A 227 17.59 21.53 12.62
N GLU A 228 18.54 20.60 12.65
CA GLU A 228 19.33 20.22 11.48
C GLU A 228 18.48 19.46 10.45
N ARG A 229 18.56 19.86 9.17
CA ARG A 229 17.82 19.24 8.05
C ARG A 229 18.75 18.58 7.03
N PRO A 230 19.47 17.49 7.39
CA PRO A 230 20.39 16.81 6.51
C PRO A 230 19.66 16.19 5.30
N ASP A 231 20.40 15.95 4.21
CA ASP A 231 19.91 15.26 3.01
C ASP A 231 19.76 13.75 3.24
N LYS A 232 18.82 13.38 4.11
CA LYS A 232 18.43 12.00 4.41
C LYS A 232 17.04 11.96 5.05
N TYR A 233 16.39 10.82 4.93
CA TYR A 233 15.15 10.53 5.65
C TYR A 233 15.32 10.78 7.17
N PRO A 234 14.33 11.41 7.85
CA PRO A 234 13.04 11.88 7.34
C PRO A 234 13.02 13.28 6.71
N TRP A 235 14.14 13.99 6.65
CA TRP A 235 14.23 15.38 6.18
C TRP A 235 14.29 15.54 4.65
N SER A 236 14.57 14.46 3.94
CA SER A 236 14.75 14.42 2.50
C SER A 236 14.37 13.05 1.95
N PRO A 237 13.83 12.98 0.72
CA PRO A 237 13.34 14.11 -0.07
C PRO A 237 12.01 14.69 0.46
N VAL A 238 11.68 15.91 0.02
CA VAL A 238 10.39 16.60 0.22
C VAL A 238 9.85 17.03 -1.14
N VAL A 239 8.57 16.80 -1.36
CA VAL A 239 7.83 17.27 -2.53
C VAL A 239 7.14 18.57 -2.17
N THR A 240 7.24 19.54 -3.07
CA THR A 240 6.68 20.89 -2.93
C THR A 240 5.86 21.23 -4.17
N GLY A 241 5.02 22.26 -4.08
CA GLY A 241 4.18 22.69 -5.20
C GLY A 241 2.92 21.85 -5.40
N GLU A 242 2.65 20.90 -4.49
CA GLU A 242 1.42 20.12 -4.47
C GLU A 242 0.17 21.01 -4.31
N HIS A 243 -0.86 20.70 -5.08
CA HIS A 243 -2.13 21.41 -5.09
C HIS A 243 -3.25 20.46 -5.57
N PRO A 244 -4.50 20.59 -5.06
CA PRO A 244 -5.62 19.75 -5.49
C PRO A 244 -5.80 19.64 -7.00
N GLU A 245 -5.65 20.75 -7.74
CA GLU A 245 -5.72 20.76 -9.21
C GLU A 245 -4.68 19.84 -9.88
N LEU A 246 -3.44 19.82 -9.38
CA LEU A 246 -2.40 18.96 -9.94
C LEU A 246 -2.66 17.49 -9.59
N PHE A 247 -3.19 17.23 -8.39
CA PHE A 247 -3.62 15.90 -7.97
C PHE A 247 -4.79 15.39 -8.82
N HIS A 248 -5.80 16.22 -9.09
CA HIS A 248 -6.87 15.90 -10.04
C HIS A 248 -6.30 15.44 -11.38
N GLN A 249 -5.35 16.20 -11.94
CA GLN A 249 -4.73 15.84 -13.22
C GLN A 249 -3.91 14.54 -13.15
N ALA A 250 -3.24 14.28 -12.02
CA ALA A 250 -2.55 13.01 -11.80
C ALA A 250 -3.55 11.83 -11.75
N VAL A 251 -4.68 11.99 -11.04
CA VAL A 251 -5.76 11.00 -10.96
C VAL A 251 -6.35 10.72 -12.35
N ARG A 252 -6.68 11.77 -13.13
CA ARG A 252 -7.16 11.63 -14.52
C ARG A 252 -6.22 10.80 -15.39
N ARG A 253 -4.89 10.98 -15.22
CA ARG A 253 -3.89 10.16 -15.92
C ARG A 253 -3.92 8.71 -15.46
N GLY A 254 -4.05 8.47 -14.15
CA GLY A 254 -4.20 7.15 -13.57
C GLY A 254 -5.39 6.40 -14.15
N ILE A 255 -6.58 7.02 -14.11
CA ILE A 255 -7.82 6.47 -14.68
C ILE A 255 -7.61 6.12 -16.17
N SER A 256 -7.11 7.07 -16.96
CA SER A 256 -6.88 6.86 -18.40
C SER A 256 -5.90 5.71 -18.67
N PHE A 257 -4.88 5.53 -17.82
CA PHE A 257 -3.94 4.42 -17.93
C PHE A 257 -4.62 3.09 -17.60
N VAL A 258 -5.37 3.03 -16.50
CA VAL A 258 -6.06 1.80 -16.06
C VAL A 258 -7.10 1.37 -17.09
N GLU A 259 -7.97 2.27 -17.55
CA GLU A 259 -8.97 1.98 -18.59
C GLU A 259 -8.34 1.43 -19.87
N ALA A 260 -7.19 2.00 -20.29
CA ALA A 260 -6.52 1.60 -21.52
C ALA A 260 -5.79 0.24 -21.44
N ASN A 261 -5.45 -0.24 -20.23
CA ASN A 261 -4.62 -1.44 -20.05
C ASN A 261 -5.36 -2.60 -19.35
N GLU A 262 -6.29 -2.29 -18.45
CA GLU A 262 -6.99 -3.25 -17.59
C GLU A 262 -8.52 -3.20 -17.75
N GLY A 263 -9.06 -2.14 -18.37
CA GLY A 263 -10.50 -1.93 -18.54
C GLY A 263 -11.17 -1.37 -17.29
N GLU A 264 -12.50 -1.46 -17.22
CA GLU A 264 -13.33 -0.89 -16.15
C GLU A 264 -13.10 -1.54 -14.77
N ASP A 265 -12.64 -2.80 -14.75
CA ASP A 265 -12.36 -3.55 -13.51
C ASP A 265 -10.91 -3.38 -12.99
N GLY A 266 -10.12 -2.51 -13.64
CA GLY A 266 -8.74 -2.25 -13.25
C GLY A 266 -8.61 -1.43 -11.95
N LEU A 267 -7.47 -1.53 -11.29
CA LEU A 267 -7.28 -0.89 -9.99
C LEU A 267 -6.47 0.41 -10.10
N LEU A 268 -6.93 1.45 -9.40
CA LEU A 268 -6.17 2.66 -9.13
C LEU A 268 -5.98 2.84 -7.62
N MET A 269 -4.74 2.93 -7.17
CA MET A 269 -4.43 3.14 -5.76
C MET A 269 -4.26 4.63 -5.46
N ILE A 270 -4.82 5.09 -4.35
CA ILE A 270 -4.58 6.42 -3.82
C ILE A 270 -3.79 6.30 -2.51
N ALA A 271 -2.61 6.90 -2.49
CA ALA A 271 -1.72 6.95 -1.34
C ALA A 271 -1.79 8.35 -0.70
N SER A 272 -2.51 8.56 0.38
CA SER A 272 -3.27 7.59 1.18
C SER A 272 -4.52 8.27 1.77
N LEU A 273 -5.34 7.55 2.53
CA LEU A 273 -6.40 8.22 3.28
C LEU A 273 -5.82 9.16 4.35
N ASN A 274 -4.82 8.72 5.12
CA ASN A 274 -4.44 9.35 6.38
C ASN A 274 -2.97 9.20 6.82
N GLU A 275 -2.01 9.06 5.90
CA GLU A 275 -0.57 9.05 6.23
C GLU A 275 -0.02 10.47 6.46
N TRP A 276 -0.59 11.15 7.46
CA TRP A 276 -0.25 12.50 7.88
C TRP A 276 1.24 12.68 8.18
N SER A 277 1.87 11.64 8.71
CA SER A 277 3.27 11.70 9.14
C SER A 277 4.27 11.68 7.98
N GLU A 278 3.82 11.38 6.76
CA GLU A 278 4.61 11.47 5.52
C GLU A 278 4.05 12.52 4.54
N GLY A 279 3.05 13.30 4.96
CA GLY A 279 2.52 14.40 4.16
C GLY A 279 1.72 13.97 2.92
N HIS A 280 1.29 12.70 2.83
CA HIS A 280 0.37 12.24 1.79
C HIS A 280 -0.91 11.68 2.41
N TYR A 281 -2.00 12.40 2.21
CA TYR A 281 -3.30 12.08 2.79
C TYR A 281 -4.41 12.71 1.94
N LEU A 282 -5.62 12.16 2.07
CA LEU A 282 -6.86 12.73 1.51
C LEU A 282 -7.72 13.41 2.59
N GLU A 283 -7.53 13.07 3.86
CA GLU A 283 -8.31 13.65 4.95
C GLU A 283 -8.26 15.18 4.93
N PRO A 284 -9.36 15.87 5.28
CA PRO A 284 -9.39 17.33 5.24
C PRO A 284 -8.33 17.98 6.14
N ASP A 285 -7.69 19.03 5.62
CA ASP A 285 -6.62 19.76 6.29
C ASP A 285 -6.92 21.27 6.40
N GLU A 286 -6.06 22.03 7.08
CA GLU A 286 -6.22 23.49 7.23
C GLU A 286 -5.82 24.28 5.97
N ARG A 287 -5.07 23.68 5.03
CA ARG A 287 -4.53 24.35 3.85
C ARG A 287 -5.51 24.35 2.68
N PHE A 288 -6.19 23.24 2.47
CA PHE A 288 -7.07 22.95 1.35
C PHE A 288 -8.46 22.48 1.78
N GLY A 289 -8.73 22.28 3.07
CA GLY A 289 -10.03 21.79 3.52
C GLY A 289 -10.34 20.44 2.87
N TYR A 290 -11.46 20.34 2.16
CA TYR A 290 -11.84 19.14 1.40
C TYR A 290 -11.18 19.02 0.02
N GLY A 291 -10.28 19.94 -0.35
CA GLY A 291 -9.77 20.08 -1.71
C GLY A 291 -9.22 18.80 -2.33
N TRP A 292 -8.50 17.95 -1.58
CA TRP A 292 -8.00 16.66 -2.09
C TRP A 292 -9.12 15.69 -2.47
N LEU A 293 -10.15 15.59 -1.62
CA LEU A 293 -11.32 14.75 -1.85
C LEU A 293 -12.18 15.28 -2.99
N GLU A 294 -12.37 16.60 -3.07
CA GLU A 294 -13.10 17.26 -4.17
C GLU A 294 -12.36 17.08 -5.50
N ALA A 295 -11.03 17.18 -5.49
CA ALA A 295 -10.18 16.93 -6.66
C ALA A 295 -10.28 15.47 -7.14
N LEU A 296 -10.23 14.50 -6.22
CA LEU A 296 -10.47 13.09 -6.53
C LEU A 296 -11.85 12.91 -7.18
N ARG A 297 -12.90 13.38 -6.51
CA ARG A 297 -14.28 13.24 -7.00
C ARG A 297 -14.49 13.89 -8.36
N GLY A 298 -13.87 15.05 -8.60
CA GLY A 298 -13.96 15.73 -9.89
C GLY A 298 -13.21 15.03 -11.02
N ALA A 299 -12.27 14.14 -10.70
CA ALA A 299 -11.50 13.40 -11.70
C ALA A 299 -12.21 12.11 -12.17
N LEU A 300 -13.09 11.55 -11.34
CA LEU A 300 -13.93 10.39 -11.68
C LEU A 300 -15.01 10.78 -12.69
#